data_AF-A0A0N4YPQ4-F1
#
_entry.id   AF-A0A0N4YPQ4-F1
#
_cell.length_a   1.000
_cell.length_b   1.000
_cell.length_c   1.000
_cell.angle_alpha   90.00
_cell.angle_beta   90.00
_cell.angle_gamma   90.00
#
_symmetry.space_group_name_H-M   'P 1'
#
loop_
_entity.id
_entity.type
_entity.pdbx_description
1 polymer ?
#
loop_
_entity_poly.entity_id
_entity_poly.type
_entity_poly.pdbx_seq_one_letter_code
_entity_poly.pdbx_strand_id
1 'polypeptide(L)'
;MIVLLHLAFRFKADDAEEDAQRCIKAVETDMDSLLLVLDNEDPELSELVIYTLRSYVALFKENCMEEKATGVLTKIVSVCLRRFVISEELDVDGTGEDEIEFADYRKELRGILNTIGNMVNILIYFSFTGLAWCSGK
;
A
#
# COMPACT_ATOMS: atom_id res chain seq x y z
N MET A 1 -1.81 12.49 -9.52
CA MET A 1 -1.56 11.82 -8.22
C MET A 1 -0.09 11.46 -7.96
N ILE A 2 0.62 10.77 -8.87
CA ILE A 2 2.06 10.45 -8.70
C ILE A 2 2.92 11.68 -8.37
N VAL A 3 2.66 12.80 -9.05
CA VAL A 3 3.35 14.09 -8.79
C VAL A 3 3.19 14.55 -7.35
N LEU A 4 2.00 14.39 -6.75
CA LEU A 4 1.75 14.79 -5.36
C LEU A 4 2.55 13.94 -4.38
N LEU A 5 2.67 12.63 -4.64
CA LEU A 5 3.51 11.75 -3.81
C LEU A 5 4.99 12.11 -3.95
N HIS A 6 5.47 12.40 -5.17
CA HIS A 6 6.84 12.83 -5.39
C HIS A 6 7.15 14.13 -4.63
N LEU A 7 6.22 15.11 -4.67
CA LEU A 7 6.33 16.34 -3.91
C LEU A 7 6.29 16.07 -2.40
N ALA A 8 5.42 15.18 -1.91
CA ALA A 8 5.37 14.81 -0.51
C ALA A 8 6.70 14.23 0.00
N PHE A 9 7.33 13.32 -0.76
CA PHE A 9 8.66 12.80 -0.42
C PHE A 9 9.73 13.88 -0.39
N ARG A 10 9.70 14.79 -1.37
CA ARG A 10 10.64 15.92 -1.42
C ARG A 10 10.46 16.86 -0.23
N PHE A 11 9.22 17.24 0.08
CA PHE A 11 8.94 18.11 1.22
C PHE A 11 9.32 17.46 2.56
N LYS A 12 9.11 16.14 2.72
CA LYS A 12 9.63 15.42 3.89
C LYS A 12 11.16 15.47 3.99
N ALA A 13 11.86 15.30 2.87
CA ALA A 13 13.33 15.38 2.85
C ALA A 13 13.86 16.79 3.14
N ASP A 14 13.06 17.82 2.84
CA ASP A 14 13.37 19.24 3.09
C ASP A 14 12.83 19.73 4.46
N ASP A 15 12.39 18.83 5.35
CA ASP A 15 11.77 19.13 6.66
C ASP A 15 10.52 20.06 6.58
N ALA A 16 9.86 20.10 5.44
CA ALA A 16 8.68 20.91 5.16
C ALA A 16 7.36 20.13 5.44
N GLU A 17 7.16 19.76 6.71
CA GLU A 17 6.08 18.83 7.13
C GLU A 17 4.67 19.32 6.75
N GLU A 18 4.39 20.62 6.81
CA GLU A 18 3.07 21.15 6.47
C GLU A 18 2.73 20.96 4.97
N ASP A 19 3.70 21.22 4.10
CA ASP A 19 3.51 21.08 2.65
C ASP A 19 3.49 19.61 2.22
N ALA A 20 4.31 18.77 2.88
CA ALA A 20 4.21 17.32 2.74
C ALA A 20 2.79 16.85 3.10
N GLN A 21 2.25 17.30 4.24
CA GLN A 21 0.94 16.88 4.72
C GLN A 21 -0.21 17.38 3.83
N ARG A 22 -0.07 18.55 3.20
CA ARG A 22 -1.03 19.03 2.18
C ARG A 22 -1.05 18.11 0.96
N CYS A 23 0.12 17.68 0.48
CA CYS A 23 0.22 16.75 -0.65
C CYS A 23 -0.39 15.38 -0.30
N ILE A 24 -0.12 14.87 0.91
CA ILE A 24 -0.68 13.60 1.39
C ILE A 24 -2.21 13.68 1.47
N LYS A 25 -2.76 14.74 2.08
CA LYS A 25 -4.21 14.93 2.16
C LYS A 25 -4.88 14.99 0.79
N ALA A 26 -4.25 15.65 -0.18
CA ALA A 26 -4.77 15.71 -1.56
C ALA A 26 -4.74 14.33 -2.26
N VAL A 27 -3.84 13.44 -1.88
CA VAL A 27 -3.87 12.04 -2.33
C VAL A 27 -4.98 11.27 -1.60
N GLU A 28 -5.15 11.49 -0.30
CA GLU A 28 -6.17 10.82 0.51
C GLU A 28 -7.60 11.16 0.07
N THR A 29 -7.84 12.35 -0.49
CA THR A 29 -9.17 12.71 -1.03
C THR A 29 -9.61 11.84 -2.20
N ASP A 30 -8.65 11.29 -2.94
CA ASP A 30 -8.92 10.40 -4.09
C ASP A 30 -8.80 8.91 -3.72
N MET A 31 -8.57 8.59 -2.43
CA MET A 31 -8.24 7.22 -2.00
C MET A 31 -9.32 6.21 -2.35
N ASP A 32 -10.60 6.53 -2.14
CA ASP A 32 -11.68 5.60 -2.47
C ASP A 32 -11.75 5.32 -3.98
N SER A 33 -11.43 6.31 -4.83
CA SER A 33 -11.32 6.12 -6.29
C SER A 33 -10.15 5.21 -6.67
N LEU A 34 -9.00 5.34 -5.99
CA LEU A 34 -7.87 4.45 -6.21
C LEU A 34 -8.17 3.01 -5.81
N LEU A 35 -8.87 2.84 -4.68
CA LEU A 35 -9.27 1.52 -4.21
C LEU A 35 -10.29 0.88 -5.15
N LEU A 36 -11.16 1.68 -5.77
CA LEU A 36 -12.09 1.20 -6.79
C LEU A 36 -11.34 0.71 -8.04
N VAL A 37 -10.33 1.45 -8.51
CA VAL A 37 -9.49 1.01 -9.65
C VAL A 37 -8.68 -0.22 -9.27
N LEU A 38 -8.12 -0.29 -8.07
CA LEU A 38 -7.39 -1.46 -7.59
C LEU A 38 -8.28 -2.70 -7.53
N ASP A 39 -9.55 -2.57 -7.12
CA ASP A 39 -10.49 -3.71 -7.03
C ASP A 39 -11.10 -4.12 -8.38
N ASN A 40 -10.58 -3.61 -9.49
CA ASN A 40 -11.02 -4.02 -10.82
C ASN A 40 -10.68 -5.51 -11.07
N GLU A 41 -11.57 -6.22 -11.76
CA GLU A 41 -11.37 -7.61 -12.13
C GLU A 41 -10.31 -7.77 -13.23
N ASP A 42 -10.15 -6.75 -14.06
CA ASP A 42 -9.09 -6.65 -15.06
C ASP A 42 -7.75 -6.29 -14.39
N PRO A 43 -6.74 -7.20 -14.40
CA PRO A 43 -5.43 -6.95 -13.81
C PRO A 43 -4.72 -5.74 -14.41
N GLU A 44 -4.88 -5.47 -15.72
CA GLU A 44 -4.23 -4.34 -16.39
C GLU A 44 -4.76 -3.01 -15.84
N LEU A 45 -6.08 -2.92 -15.65
CA LEU A 45 -6.73 -1.74 -15.05
C LEU A 45 -6.36 -1.60 -13.57
N SER A 46 -6.32 -2.71 -12.83
CA SER A 46 -5.92 -2.73 -11.42
C SER A 46 -4.47 -2.26 -11.23
N GLU A 47 -3.57 -2.65 -12.13
CA GLU A 47 -2.15 -2.33 -12.05
C GLU A 47 -1.87 -0.81 -12.14
N LEU A 48 -2.72 -0.05 -12.83
CA LEU A 48 -2.56 1.40 -13.02
C LEU A 48 -2.36 2.19 -11.72
N VAL A 49 -2.91 1.70 -10.61
CA VAL A 49 -2.83 2.37 -9.31
C VAL A 49 -1.82 1.74 -8.34
N ILE A 50 -1.27 0.57 -8.66
CA ILE A 50 -0.37 -0.16 -7.74
C ILE A 50 0.85 0.66 -7.37
N TYR A 51 1.53 1.27 -8.35
CA TYR A 51 2.69 2.12 -8.08
C TYR A 51 2.33 3.25 -7.11
N THR A 52 1.21 3.92 -7.36
CA THR A 52 0.76 5.07 -6.57
C THR A 52 0.44 4.65 -5.13
N LEU A 53 -0.27 3.54 -4.94
CA LEU A 53 -0.60 3.00 -3.61
C LEU A 53 0.66 2.54 -2.87
N ARG A 54 1.58 1.85 -3.54
CA ARG A 54 2.87 1.45 -2.96
C ARG A 54 3.67 2.67 -2.48
N SER A 55 3.73 3.73 -3.28
CA SER A 55 4.40 4.98 -2.91
C SER A 55 3.70 5.70 -1.75
N TYR A 56 2.37 5.71 -1.72
CA TYR A 56 1.60 6.26 -0.60
C TYR A 56 1.89 5.49 0.69
N VAL A 57 1.83 4.16 0.64
CA VAL A 57 2.14 3.28 1.78
C VAL A 57 3.57 3.51 2.30
N ALA A 58 4.53 3.76 1.42
CA ALA A 58 5.92 3.99 1.81
C ALA A 58 6.12 5.28 2.63
N LEU A 59 5.20 6.25 2.56
CA LEU A 59 5.26 7.48 3.38
C LEU A 59 5.12 7.22 4.89
N PHE A 60 4.56 6.06 5.26
CA PHE A 60 4.33 5.68 6.66
C PHE A 60 5.49 4.86 7.27
N LYS A 61 6.56 4.57 6.53
CA LYS A 61 7.67 3.74 7.02
C LYS A 61 8.38 4.30 8.26
N GLU A 62 8.38 5.62 8.44
CA GLU A 62 9.15 6.32 9.47
C GLU A 62 8.28 6.84 10.63
N ASN A 63 6.95 6.89 10.47
CA ASN A 63 6.03 7.42 11.48
C ASN A 63 5.20 6.29 12.09
N CYS A 64 5.27 6.15 13.43
CA CYS A 64 4.37 5.28 14.18
C CYS A 64 2.93 5.56 13.74
N MET A 65 2.24 4.52 13.28
CA MET A 65 0.96 4.67 12.60
C MET A 65 -0.08 5.34 13.49
N GLU A 66 -0.56 6.51 13.09
CA GLU A 66 -1.78 7.10 13.64
C GLU A 66 -2.99 6.22 13.29
N GLU A 67 -4.02 6.20 14.15
CA GLU A 67 -5.24 5.39 13.99
C GLU A 67 -5.90 5.57 12.60
N LYS A 68 -5.85 6.79 12.06
CA LYS A 68 -6.36 7.11 10.71
C LYS A 68 -5.58 6.37 9.61
N ALA A 69 -4.27 6.24 9.75
CA ALA A 69 -3.41 5.54 8.80
C ALA A 69 -3.72 4.04 8.81
N THR A 70 -4.02 3.47 9.98
CA THR A 70 -4.45 2.06 10.11
C THR A 70 -5.69 1.76 9.28
N GLY A 71 -6.71 2.63 9.32
CA GLY A 71 -7.95 2.42 8.56
C GLY A 71 -7.74 2.36 7.04
N VAL A 72 -6.96 3.28 6.48
CA VAL A 72 -6.66 3.30 5.04
C VAL A 72 -5.80 2.10 4.63
N LEU A 73 -4.79 1.75 5.42
CA LEU A 73 -3.97 0.56 5.13
C LEU A 73 -4.79 -0.73 5.19
N THR A 74 -5.70 -0.89 6.15
CA THR A 74 -6.61 -2.05 6.21
C THR A 74 -7.47 -2.16 4.96
N LYS A 75 -7.99 -1.04 4.43
CA LYS A 75 -8.74 -1.03 3.16
C LYS A 75 -7.86 -1.50 2.00
N ILE A 76 -6.64 -0.97 1.87
CA ILE A 76 -5.67 -1.36 0.83
C ILE A 76 -5.37 -2.85 0.91
N VAL A 77 -5.02 -3.37 2.10
CA VAL A 77 -4.75 -4.81 2.30
C VAL A 77 -5.95 -5.65 1.89
N SER A 78 -7.16 -5.24 2.28
CA SER A 78 -8.38 -5.99 1.99
C SER A 78 -8.64 -6.10 0.48
N VAL A 79 -8.42 -5.02 -0.28
CA VAL A 79 -8.55 -5.06 -1.75
C VAL A 79 -7.45 -5.93 -2.37
N CYS A 80 -6.19 -5.74 -1.96
CA CYS A 80 -5.08 -6.54 -2.47
C CYS A 80 -5.31 -8.05 -2.27
N LEU A 81 -5.85 -8.47 -1.12
CA LEU A 81 -6.14 -9.88 -0.84
C LEU A 81 -7.28 -10.43 -1.70
N ARG A 82 -8.33 -9.63 -1.97
CA ARG A 82 -9.42 -10.05 -2.86
C ARG A 82 -8.93 -10.29 -4.29
N ARG A 83 -8.10 -9.38 -4.81
CA ARG A 83 -7.53 -9.49 -6.16
C ARG A 83 -6.39 -10.51 -6.27
N PHE A 84 -5.92 -11.04 -5.14
CA PHE A 84 -4.84 -12.03 -5.13
C PHE A 84 -5.27 -13.44 -5.55
N VAL A 85 -6.58 -13.70 -5.55
CA VAL A 85 -7.17 -15.02 -5.82
C VAL A 85 -7.36 -15.19 -7.33
N ILE A 86 -6.95 -16.35 -7.85
CA ILE A 86 -7.13 -16.71 -9.26
C ILE A 86 -8.61 -16.99 -9.52
N SER A 87 -9.16 -16.45 -10.62
CA SER A 87 -10.46 -16.94 -11.13
C SER A 87 -10.27 -18.36 -11.65
N GLU A 88 -11.21 -19.27 -11.38
CA GLU A 88 -11.16 -20.67 -11.84
C GLU A 88 -11.17 -20.81 -13.38
N GLU A 89 -11.40 -19.71 -14.11
CA GLU A 89 -11.51 -19.65 -15.56
C GLU A 89 -10.20 -19.25 -16.29
N LEU A 90 -9.10 -19.02 -15.56
CA LEU A 90 -7.81 -18.58 -16.10
C LEU A 90 -6.98 -19.76 -16.67
N ASP A 91 -7.43 -20.34 -17.79
CA ASP A 91 -6.60 -21.08 -18.78
C ASP A 91 -7.49 -21.45 -19.99
N VAL A 92 -7.82 -20.46 -20.83
CA VAL A 92 -8.80 -20.64 -21.92
C VAL A 92 -8.15 -21.26 -23.17
N ASP A 93 -6.82 -21.17 -23.31
CA ASP A 93 -6.10 -21.59 -24.52
C ASP A 93 -4.97 -22.62 -24.29
N GLY A 94 -4.68 -23.00 -23.04
CA GLY A 94 -3.67 -24.00 -22.70
C GLY A 94 -2.23 -23.54 -22.91
N THR A 95 -1.99 -22.24 -23.15
CA THR A 95 -0.65 -21.67 -23.35
C THR A 95 0.01 -21.27 -22.04
N GLY A 96 -0.79 -21.02 -21.00
CA GLY A 96 -0.32 -20.49 -19.72
C GLY A 96 0.10 -19.01 -19.75
N GLU A 97 -0.15 -18.28 -20.85
CA GLU A 97 0.16 -16.84 -20.96
C GLU A 97 -0.58 -16.03 -19.89
N ASP A 98 -1.89 -16.26 -19.76
CA ASP A 98 -2.73 -15.66 -18.71
C ASP A 98 -2.24 -15.98 -17.29
N GLU A 99 -1.71 -17.19 -17.07
CA GLU A 99 -1.15 -17.58 -15.77
C GLU A 99 0.14 -16.80 -15.44
N ILE A 100 0.99 -16.57 -16.45
CA ILE A 100 2.25 -15.81 -16.31
C ILE A 100 1.94 -14.34 -16.01
N GLU A 101 1.06 -13.72 -16.80
CA GLU A 101 0.65 -12.33 -16.58
C GLU A 101 0.00 -12.15 -15.20
N PHE A 102 -0.88 -13.08 -14.80
CA PHE A 102 -1.46 -13.06 -13.47
C PHE A 102 -0.41 -13.28 -12.35
N ALA A 103 0.63 -14.07 -12.59
CA ALA A 103 1.72 -14.26 -11.63
C ALA A 103 2.54 -12.97 -11.42
N ASP A 104 2.78 -12.20 -12.50
CA ASP A 104 3.45 -10.91 -12.45
C ASP A 104 2.57 -9.85 -11.77
N TYR A 105 1.28 -9.79 -12.09
CA TYR A 105 0.32 -8.95 -11.38
C TYR A 105 0.32 -9.22 -9.85
N ARG A 106 0.29 -10.50 -9.43
CA ARG A 106 0.41 -10.88 -8.01
C ARG A 106 1.73 -10.43 -7.38
N LYS A 107 2.82 -10.36 -8.16
CA LYS A 107 4.11 -9.86 -7.67
C LYS A 107 4.01 -8.39 -7.32
N GLU A 108 3.30 -7.60 -8.12
CA GLU A 108 3.06 -6.19 -7.84
C GLU A 108 2.16 -5.99 -6.60
N LEU A 109 1.08 -6.77 -6.47
CA LEU A 109 0.25 -6.78 -5.25
C LEU A 109 1.05 -7.15 -3.98
N ARG A 110 1.93 -8.17 -4.07
CA ARG A 110 2.86 -8.53 -2.98
C ARG A 110 3.77 -7.35 -2.61
N GLY A 111 4.17 -6.53 -3.58
CA GLY A 111 4.97 -5.33 -3.33
C GLY A 111 4.31 -4.35 -2.36
N ILE A 112 3.00 -4.11 -2.52
CA ILE A 112 2.22 -3.28 -1.58
C ILE A 112 2.16 -3.97 -0.21
N LEU A 113 1.74 -5.24 -0.17
CA LEU A 113 1.55 -6.00 1.06
C LEU A 113 2.83 -6.11 1.89
N ASN A 114 3.98 -6.34 1.25
CA ASN A 114 5.28 -6.39 1.91
C ASN A 114 5.67 -5.03 2.49
N THR A 115 5.37 -3.94 1.77
CA THR A 115 5.62 -2.58 2.28
C THR A 115 4.81 -2.33 3.56
N ILE A 116 3.54 -2.74 3.59
CA ILE A 116 2.67 -2.67 4.79
C ILE A 116 3.19 -3.59 5.91
N GLY A 117 3.46 -4.86 5.59
CA GLY A 117 3.91 -5.87 6.55
C GLY A 117 5.21 -5.49 7.25
N ASN A 118 6.13 -4.84 6.55
CA ASN A 118 7.38 -4.33 7.16
C ASN A 118 7.12 -3.22 8.20
N MET A 119 6.06 -2.42 8.05
CA MET A 119 5.65 -1.41 9.03
C MET A 119 4.93 -2.03 10.24
N VAL A 120 4.19 -3.12 10.05
CA VAL A 120 3.50 -3.82 11.14
C VAL A 120 4.46 -4.71 11.95
N ASN A 121 5.47 -5.31 11.31
CA ASN A 121 6.54 -6.01 12.03
C ASN A 121 7.31 -5.04 12.95
N ILE A 122 7.46 -3.78 12.54
CA ILE A 122 7.98 -2.70 13.40
C ILE A 122 7.08 -2.53 14.63
N LEU A 123 5.75 -2.55 14.52
CA LEU A 123 4.84 -2.46 15.67
C LEU A 123 4.91 -3.68 16.61
N ILE A 124 5.07 -4.91 16.11
CA ILE A 124 5.30 -6.09 16.98
C ILE A 124 6.66 -5.96 17.70
N TYR A 125 7.69 -5.50 17.01
CA TYR A 125 9.01 -5.27 17.63
C TYR A 125 8.99 -4.13 18.66
N PHE A 126 8.27 -3.04 18.40
CA PHE A 126 8.11 -1.90 19.32
C PHE A 126 7.15 -2.20 20.49
N SER A 127 6.14 -3.06 20.32
CA SER A 127 5.30 -3.50 21.43
C SER A 127 6.06 -4.43 22.38
N PHE A 128 6.97 -5.27 21.86
CA PHE A 128 7.86 -6.09 22.70
C PHE A 128 9.00 -5.29 23.36
N THR A 129 9.56 -4.28 22.70
CA THR A 129 10.64 -3.45 23.28
C THR A 129 10.14 -2.26 24.10
N GLY A 130 8.95 -1.73 23.82
CA GLY A 130 8.27 -0.69 24.59
C GLY A 130 7.71 -1.20 25.93
N LEU A 131 7.26 -2.46 26.01
CA LEU A 131 6.90 -3.10 27.28
C LEU A 131 8.13 -3.34 28.19
N ALA A 132 9.32 -3.50 27.59
CA ALA A 132 10.57 -3.63 28.35
C ALA A 132 11.08 -2.28 28.90
N TRP A 133 10.73 -1.15 28.29
CA TRP A 133 11.12 0.18 28.80
C TRP A 133 10.11 0.74 29.81
N CYS A 134 8.82 0.46 29.65
CA CYS A 134 7.77 0.95 30.56
C CYS A 134 7.60 0.14 31.85
N SER A 135 8.38 -0.94 32.05
CA SER A 135 8.39 -1.74 33.29
C SER A 135 9.57 -1.43 34.21
N GLY A 136 10.31 -0.34 33.96
CA GLY A 136 11.43 0.11 34.78
C GLY A 136 11.08 1.25 35.75
N LYS A 137 10.30 0.94 36.78
CA LYS A 137 10.37 1.60 38.10
C LYS A 137 10.21 0.55 39.18
#